data_AF-A0A1F3F4L2-F1
#
_entry.id   AF-A0A1F3F4L2-F1
#
_cell.length_a   1.000
_cell.length_b   1.000
_cell.length_c   1.000
_cell.angle_alpha   90.00
_cell.angle_beta   90.00
_cell.angle_gamma   90.00
#
_symmetry.space_group_name_H-M   'P 1'
#
loop_
_entity.id
_entity.type
_entity.pdbx_description
1 polymer ?
#
loop_
_entity_poly.entity_id
_entity_poly.type
_entity_poly.pdbx_seq_one_letter_code
_entity_poly.pdbx_strand_id
1 'polypeptide(L)'
;MCEVIRFNYLYRDSGNWKKFGSKLFSNPENLSLSEIEQKIRQNLIDQEFFYPDQVGIKKFRFHRYLDDYSWYEFESVEMVKIEVLKSNKPSISEFIFMLRKMKSFEVL
;
A
#
# COMPACT_ATOMS: atom_id res chain seq x y z
N MET A 1 -19.21 12.18 -6.81
CA MET A 1 -18.68 10.97 -6.14
C MET A 1 -17.18 11.10 -6.08
N CYS A 2 -16.55 10.79 -4.96
CA CYS A 2 -15.09 10.73 -4.90
C CYS A 2 -14.67 9.27 -5.04
N GLU A 3 -13.80 8.98 -6.00
CA GLU A 3 -13.25 7.65 -6.19
C GLU A 3 -12.25 7.35 -5.07
N VAL A 4 -12.49 6.24 -4.39
CA VAL A 4 -11.61 5.74 -3.34
C VAL A 4 -11.01 4.44 -3.79
N ILE A 5 -9.70 4.32 -3.62
CA ILE A 5 -8.94 3.11 -3.91
C ILE A 5 -8.71 2.38 -2.59
N ARG A 6 -9.09 1.11 -2.53
CA ARG A 6 -8.62 0.21 -1.48
C ARG A 6 -7.37 -0.48 -1.97
N PHE A 7 -6.29 -0.29 -1.25
CA PHE A 7 -5.04 -1.03 -1.41
C PHE A 7 -5.03 -2.18 -0.41
N ASN A 8 -4.99 -3.41 -0.92
CA ASN A 8 -4.96 -4.63 -0.13
C ASN A 8 -3.54 -5.17 -0.07
N TYR A 9 -3.15 -5.64 1.12
CA TYR A 9 -1.82 -6.17 1.39
C TYR A 9 -1.90 -7.29 2.42
N LEU A 10 -0.80 -8.04 2.54
CA LEU A 10 -0.67 -9.04 3.59
C LEU A 10 0.74 -9.05 4.18
N TYR A 11 0.84 -9.58 5.39
CA TYR A 11 2.09 -10.04 5.98
C TYR A 11 2.08 -11.57 5.98
N ARG A 12 3.22 -12.19 5.68
CA ARG A 12 3.43 -13.64 5.72
C ARG A 12 4.55 -13.98 6.67
N ASP A 13 4.32 -14.93 7.57
CA ASP A 13 5.38 -15.43 8.47
C ASP A 13 6.17 -16.62 7.86
N SER A 14 7.18 -17.08 8.59
CA SER A 14 8.01 -18.23 8.18
C SER A 14 7.24 -19.55 8.10
N GLY A 15 6.07 -19.64 8.73
CA GLY A 15 5.14 -20.77 8.65
C GLY A 15 4.12 -20.63 7.51
N ASN A 16 4.25 -19.60 6.66
CA ASN A 16 3.33 -19.27 5.57
C ASN A 16 1.92 -18.86 6.03
N TRP A 17 1.75 -18.47 7.30
CA TRP A 17 0.49 -17.88 7.77
C TRP A 17 0.38 -16.44 7.30
N LYS A 18 -0.80 -16.07 6.80
CA LYS A 18 -1.08 -14.76 6.21
C LYS A 18 -1.96 -13.91 7.12
N LYS A 19 -1.56 -12.66 7.30
CA LYS A 19 -2.42 -11.61 7.88
C LYS A 19 -2.73 -10.57 6.83
N PHE A 20 -4.01 -10.44 6.47
CA PHE A 20 -4.48 -9.44 5.52
C PHE A 20 -4.77 -8.09 6.18
N GLY A 21 -4.58 -7.03 5.40
CA GLY A 21 -4.89 -5.66 5.75
C GLY A 21 -5.26 -4.85 4.51
N SER A 22 -5.82 -3.67 4.74
CA SER A 22 -6.09 -2.74 3.66
C SER A 22 -6.00 -1.30 4.12
N LYS A 23 -5.81 -0.38 3.16
CA LYS A 23 -5.82 1.07 3.38
C LYS A 23 -6.59 1.76 2.26
N LEU A 24 -7.38 2.75 2.63
CA LEU A 24 -8.15 3.55 1.68
C LEU A 24 -7.37 4.82 1.29
N PHE A 25 -7.30 5.09 0.00
CA PHE A 25 -6.69 6.27 -0.59
C PHE A 25 -7.71 7.03 -1.44
N SER A 26 -7.59 8.36 -1.52
CA SER A 26 -8.34 9.15 -2.50
C SER A 26 -7.70 9.02 -3.89
N ASN A 27 -8.51 9.13 -4.96
CA ASN A 27 -8.06 9.15 -6.36
C ASN A 27 -8.35 10.50 -7.04
N PRO A 28 -7.76 11.62 -6.58
CA PRO A 28 -8.09 12.95 -7.11
C PRO A 28 -7.69 13.12 -8.59
N GLU A 29 -6.68 12.38 -9.07
CA GLU A 29 -6.26 12.39 -10.47
C GLU A 29 -7.09 11.45 -11.37
N ASN A 30 -8.09 10.74 -10.83
CA ASN A 30 -8.93 9.76 -11.54
C ASN A 30 -8.12 8.72 -12.34
N LEU A 31 -7.04 8.21 -11.76
CA LEU A 31 -6.24 7.15 -12.37
C LEU A 31 -7.08 5.87 -12.46
N SER A 32 -6.94 5.12 -13.56
CA SER A 32 -7.56 3.81 -13.68
C SER A 32 -6.92 2.79 -12.75
N LEU A 33 -7.67 1.73 -12.39
CA LEU A 33 -7.13 0.64 -11.56
C LEU A 33 -5.88 -0.01 -12.19
N SER A 34 -5.87 -0.16 -13.52
CA SER A 34 -4.74 -0.74 -14.24
C SER A 34 -3.49 0.14 -14.14
N GLU A 35 -3.64 1.46 -14.30
CA GLU A 35 -2.52 2.40 -14.14
C GLU A 35 -2.00 2.44 -12.70
N ILE A 36 -2.91 2.40 -11.71
CA ILE A 36 -2.54 2.35 -10.30
C ILE A 36 -1.77 1.07 -10.00
N GLU A 37 -2.28 -0.09 -10.39
CA GLU A 37 -1.63 -1.38 -10.15
C GLU A 37 -0.26 -1.46 -10.82
N GLN A 38 -0.16 -1.03 -12.09
CA GLN A 38 1.11 -0.99 -12.80
C GLN A 38 2.14 -0.11 -12.07
N LYS A 39 1.75 1.11 -11.68
CA LYS A 39 2.65 2.04 -10.97
C LYS A 39 3.05 1.50 -9.61
N ILE A 40 2.14 0.86 -8.87
CA ILE A 40 2.46 0.21 -7.60
C ILE A 40 3.51 -0.88 -7.84
N ARG A 41 3.24 -1.85 -8.72
CA ARG A 41 4.14 -2.99 -8.98
C ARG A 41 5.53 -2.55 -9.43
N GLN A 42 5.62 -1.53 -10.28
CA GLN A 42 6.90 -0.98 -10.71
C GLN A 42 7.74 -0.38 -9.57
N ASN A 43 7.10 0.05 -8.48
CA ASN A 43 7.75 0.68 -7.32
C ASN A 43 7.82 -0.23 -6.08
N LEU A 44 7.43 -1.51 -6.19
CA LEU A 44 7.66 -2.53 -5.16
C LEU A 44 9.05 -3.16 -5.32
N ILE A 45 9.54 -3.75 -4.23
CA ILE A 45 10.69 -4.66 -4.20
C ILE A 45 10.23 -5.96 -4.87
N ASP A 46 10.96 -6.40 -5.89
CA ASP A 46 10.62 -7.57 -6.71
C ASP A 46 9.15 -7.60 -7.21
N GLN A 47 8.57 -6.41 -7.42
CA GLN A 47 7.18 -6.21 -7.87
C GLN A 47 6.09 -6.73 -6.92
N GLU A 48 6.46 -7.12 -5.70
CA GLU A 48 5.56 -7.76 -4.74
C GLU A 48 5.66 -7.14 -3.34
N PHE A 49 6.83 -6.69 -2.90
CA PHE A 49 7.06 -6.37 -1.49
C PHE A 49 7.30 -4.89 -1.21
N PHE A 50 7.00 -4.47 0.02
CA PHE A 50 7.26 -3.11 0.52
C PHE A 50 7.45 -3.07 2.04
N TYR A 51 8.14 -2.03 2.54
CA TYR A 51 8.23 -1.73 3.97
C TYR A 51 7.05 -0.86 4.40
N PRO A 52 6.10 -1.37 5.21
CA PRO A 52 4.85 -0.67 5.49
C PRO A 52 5.08 0.70 6.14
N ASP A 53 6.01 0.80 7.08
CA ASP A 53 6.38 2.02 7.80
C ASP A 53 6.99 3.10 6.90
N GLN A 54 7.75 2.72 5.88
CA GLN A 54 8.34 3.66 4.92
C GLN A 54 7.31 4.27 3.95
N VAL A 55 6.13 3.65 3.81
CA VAL A 55 5.06 4.10 2.90
C VAL A 55 3.81 4.57 3.64
N GLY A 56 3.94 4.81 4.95
CA GLY A 56 2.84 5.32 5.78
C GLY A 56 1.72 4.29 6.02
N ILE A 57 2.00 3.00 5.87
CA ILE A 57 1.13 1.90 6.29
C ILE A 57 1.53 1.48 7.71
N LYS A 58 0.56 1.44 8.61
CA LYS A 58 0.83 1.04 10.00
C LYS A 58 1.06 -0.46 10.04
N LYS A 59 2.21 -0.90 10.59
CA LYS A 59 2.45 -2.32 10.91
C LYS A 59 1.27 -2.90 11.73
N PHE A 60 0.96 -4.16 11.47
CA PHE A 60 0.01 -4.93 12.28
C PHE A 60 0.41 -4.93 13.75
N ARG A 61 -0.57 -5.05 14.65
CA ARG A 61 -0.35 -4.89 16.11
C ARG A 61 0.74 -5.80 16.67
N PHE A 62 0.87 -7.02 16.17
CA PHE A 62 1.86 -8.01 16.61
C PHE A 62 3.29 -7.73 16.11
N HIS A 63 3.45 -6.92 15.05
CA HIS A 63 4.75 -6.49 14.52
C HIS A 63 5.12 -5.05 14.86
N ARG A 64 4.23 -4.31 15.52
CA ARG A 64 4.38 -2.85 15.65
C ARG A 64 5.61 -2.42 16.45
N TYR A 65 6.03 -3.24 17.41
CA TYR A 65 7.12 -2.92 18.34
C TYR A 65 8.32 -3.84 18.17
N LEU A 66 8.32 -4.67 17.12
CA LEU A 66 9.47 -5.47 16.77
C LEU A 66 10.37 -4.62 15.89
N ASP A 67 11.66 -4.61 16.21
CA ASP A 67 12.70 -3.93 15.41
C ASP A 67 13.09 -4.78 14.20
N ASP A 68 12.07 -5.29 13.51
CA ASP A 68 12.23 -6.10 12.32
C ASP A 68 11.99 -5.26 11.05
N TYR A 69 12.89 -5.39 10.09
CA TYR A 69 12.70 -4.88 8.73
C TYR A 69 11.74 -5.81 7.98
N SER A 70 10.55 -6.04 8.52
CA SER A 70 9.57 -6.94 7.93
C SER A 70 8.83 -6.27 6.76
N TRP A 71 9.05 -6.81 5.57
CA TRP A 71 8.30 -6.53 4.35
C TRP A 71 6.87 -7.07 4.37
N TYR A 72 5.95 -6.35 3.73
CA TYR A 72 4.57 -6.78 3.45
C TYR A 72 4.42 -7.01 1.94
N GLU A 73 3.48 -7.86 1.56
CA GLU A 73 3.15 -8.23 0.19
C GLU A 73 1.96 -7.40 -0.32
N PHE A 74 2.09 -6.87 -1.53
CA PHE A 74 0.97 -6.31 -2.27
C PHE A 74 0.04 -7.42 -2.77
N GLU A 75 -1.27 -7.24 -2.57
CA GLU A 75 -2.27 -8.22 -2.98
C GLU A 75 -3.11 -7.72 -4.15
N SER A 76 -3.78 -6.56 -4.00
CA SER A 76 -4.62 -5.98 -5.05
C SER A 76 -4.96 -4.51 -4.81
N VAL A 77 -5.51 -3.86 -5.83
CA VAL A 77 -6.24 -2.60 -5.70
C VAL A 77 -7.66 -2.73 -6.24
N GLU A 78 -8.61 -2.08 -5.58
CA GLU A 78 -10.00 -2.04 -6.02
C GLU A 78 -10.63 -0.67 -5.81
N MET A 79 -11.63 -0.34 -6.65
CA MET A 79 -12.40 0.88 -6.51
C MET A 79 -13.54 0.67 -5.52
N VAL A 80 -13.64 1.55 -4.54
CA VAL A 80 -14.70 1.55 -3.53
C VAL A 80 -15.58 2.77 -3.77
N LYS A 81 -16.85 2.52 -4.07
CA LYS A 81 -17.87 3.58 -4.07
C LYS A 81 -18.27 3.86 -2.63
N ILE A 82 -18.03 5.07 -2.17
CA ILE A 82 -18.50 5.52 -0.85
C ILE A 82 -19.39 6.75 -1.00
N GLU A 83 -20.46 6.80 -0.22
CA GLU A 83 -21.43 7.89 -0.24
C GLU A 83 -20.89 9.17 0.41
N VAL A 84 -20.05 9.02 1.44
CA VAL A 84 -19.46 10.15 2.20
C VAL A 84 -17.99 9.87 2.51
N LEU A 85 -17.09 10.71 2.00
CA LEU A 85 -15.71 10.77 2.49
C LEU A 85 -15.69 11.38 3.89
N LYS A 86 -15.73 10.55 4.93
CA LYS A 86 -15.26 10.99 6.24
C LYS A 86 -13.73 11.14 6.15
N SER A 87 -13.25 12.37 6.37
CA SER A 87 -11.85 12.85 6.41
C SER A 87 -11.02 12.87 5.11
N ASN A 88 -10.02 13.77 5.10
CA ASN A 88 -8.93 13.83 4.11
C ASN A 88 -8.14 12.52 4.15
N LYS A 89 -8.38 11.63 3.19
CA LYS A 89 -7.55 10.45 2.96
C LYS A 89 -6.31 10.86 2.17
N PRO A 90 -5.13 10.27 2.46
CA PRO A 90 -3.96 10.47 1.61
C PRO A 90 -4.28 10.05 0.17
N SER A 91 -3.66 10.70 -0.81
CA SER A 91 -3.91 10.37 -2.21
C SER A 91 -3.17 9.10 -2.61
N ILE A 92 -3.72 8.38 -3.59
CA ILE A 92 -3.06 7.21 -4.18
C ILE A 92 -1.74 7.62 -4.86
N SER A 93 -1.69 8.83 -5.41
CA SER A 93 -0.49 9.40 -6.03
C SER A 93 0.62 9.70 -5.01
N GLU A 94 0.27 10.21 -3.82
CA GLU A 94 1.21 10.36 -2.70
C GLU A 94 1.76 9.00 -2.24
N PHE A 95 0.91 7.98 -2.17
CA PHE A 95 1.33 6.64 -1.80
C PHE A 95 2.31 6.03 -2.83
N ILE A 96 2.01 6.14 -4.12
CA ILE A 96 2.91 5.72 -5.22
C ILE A 96 4.25 6.47 -5.13
N PHE A 97 4.24 7.75 -4.80
CA PHE A 97 5.47 8.52 -4.58
C PHE A 97 6.30 7.99 -3.41
N MET A 98 5.66 7.60 -2.30
CA MET A 98 6.35 6.99 -1.16
C MET A 98 6.95 5.62 -1.52
N LEU A 99 6.24 4.79 -2.29
CA LEU A 99 6.78 3.53 -2.83
C LEU A 99 8.02 3.77 -3.69
N ARG A 100 7.99 4.78 -4.58
CA ARG A 100 9.14 5.14 -5.40
C ARG A 100 10.34 5.58 -4.56
N LYS A 101 10.09 6.37 -3.51
CA LYS A 101 11.15 6.77 -2.56
C LYS A 101 11.75 5.56 -1.87
N MET A 102 10.92 4.70 -1.26
CA MET A 102 11.33 3.45 -0.63
C MET A 102 12.24 2.63 -1.56
N LYS A 103 11.77 2.35 -2.79
CA LYS A 103 12.55 1.58 -3.77
C LYS A 103 13.89 2.21 -4.14
N SER A 104 13.96 3.54 -4.18
CA SER A 104 15.22 4.25 -4.52
C SER A 104 16.29 4.10 -3.41
N PHE A 105 15.89 3.88 -2.15
CA PHE A 105 16.82 3.63 -1.05
C PHE A 105 17.34 2.19 -1.01
N GLU A 106 16.58 1.22 -1.54
CA GLU A 106 16.98 -0.20 -1.59
C GLU A 106 17.98 -0.54 -2.71
N VAL A 107 18.11 0.34 -3.71
CA VAL A 107 18.98 0.12 -4.89
C VAL A 107 20.37 0.79 -4.73
N LEU A 108 20.63 1.42 -3.59
CA LEU A 108 21.93 2.02 -3.22
C LEU A 108 22.69 1.11 -2.25
#